data_AF-A0AAV5USD3-F1
#
_entry.id   AF-A0AAV5USD3-F1
#
_cell.length_a   1.000
_cell.length_b   1.000
_cell.length_c   1.000
_cell.angle_alpha   90.00
_cell.angle_beta   90.00
_cell.angle_gamma   90.00
#
_symmetry.space_group_name_H-M   'P 1'
#
loop_
_entity.id
_entity.type
_entity.pdbx_description
1 polymer ?
#
loop_
_entity_poly.entity_id
_entity_poly.type
_entity_poly.pdbx_seq_one_letter_code
_entity_poly.pdbx_strand_id
1 'polypeptide(L)'
;SVYDWLMKNIPWTVANDFMEHRLQQRMDHDVYGLRPNHRFFQQHPTVNDALANLLCAGLVTVTEDVECLTSDSVVVKGGRSFPCDVFISCTGYSFNFPYVQQGVVNVQDKRPSLYKYVFPLDRDDAAVIGLIQPIGSIAPIAEMQARWVARVFAGRCDLPNETERREDMERKRKEMRRRYFESDKHTMQVDYLKYMDEISSLIGCHPNPAQYLLSDPQFAFRLYAGPNVPYAYRLNGPNAWEGARAAIDNVGERVKRPLKNRECRMRKHKRRGRMNEWFRYLSLKWIAGWAAFLLSIGLFALCSTPLAPVTYLTLVTVFLLSFVFLLLWFDLQYDMTTVL
;
A
#
# COMPACT_ATOMS: atom_id res chain seq x y z
N SER A 1 11.21 5.07 -1.30
CA SER A 1 11.25 3.58 -1.23
C SER A 1 10.93 2.96 -2.59
N VAL A 2 11.05 1.64 -2.77
CA VAL A 2 10.55 0.93 -3.99
C VAL A 2 9.07 1.25 -4.23
N TYR A 3 8.27 1.32 -3.17
CA TYR A 3 6.85 1.64 -3.26
C TYR A 3 6.61 3.01 -3.89
N ASP A 4 7.32 4.06 -3.45
CA ASP A 4 7.13 5.41 -4.00
C ASP A 4 7.55 5.48 -5.46
N TRP A 5 8.62 4.77 -5.82
CA TRP A 5 9.05 4.66 -7.21
C TRP A 5 7.97 3.96 -8.05
N LEU A 6 7.42 2.83 -7.58
CA LEU A 6 6.35 2.14 -8.30
C LEU A 6 5.11 3.02 -8.46
N MET A 7 4.63 3.64 -7.38
CA MET A 7 3.42 4.47 -7.41
C MET A 7 3.59 5.76 -8.23
N LYS A 8 4.83 6.23 -8.45
CA LYS A 8 5.11 7.40 -9.29
C LYS A 8 5.22 7.05 -10.77
N ASN A 9 5.76 5.87 -11.10
CA ASN A 9 6.06 5.49 -12.48
C ASN A 9 4.98 4.60 -13.12
N ILE A 10 4.20 3.85 -12.32
CA ILE A 10 3.14 2.99 -12.83
C ILE A 10 1.84 3.80 -12.96
N PRO A 11 1.18 3.77 -14.13
CA PRO A 11 -0.14 4.37 -14.28
C PRO A 11 -1.15 3.83 -13.27
N TRP A 12 -1.95 4.71 -12.67
CA TRP A 12 -2.94 4.34 -11.66
C TRP A 12 -3.94 3.29 -12.16
N THR A 13 -4.28 3.29 -13.46
CA THR A 13 -5.15 2.28 -14.06
C THR A 13 -4.59 0.87 -13.88
N VAL A 14 -3.34 0.66 -14.30
CA VAL A 14 -2.61 -0.61 -14.18
C VAL A 14 -2.46 -1.04 -12.73
N ALA A 15 -2.10 -0.10 -11.84
CA ALA A 15 -1.96 -0.40 -10.42
C ALA A 15 -3.30 -0.85 -9.80
N ASN A 16 -4.41 -0.16 -10.14
CA ASN A 16 -5.75 -0.55 -9.69
C ASN A 16 -6.15 -1.91 -10.26
N ASP A 17 -5.99 -2.16 -11.56
CA ASP A 17 -6.36 -3.44 -12.19
C ASP A 17 -5.60 -4.61 -11.55
N PHE A 18 -4.31 -4.43 -11.29
CA PHE A 18 -3.50 -5.43 -10.60
C PHE A 18 -4.02 -5.75 -9.21
N MET A 19 -4.35 -4.72 -8.42
CA MET A 19 -4.86 -4.92 -7.05
C MET A 19 -6.28 -5.50 -7.03
N GLU A 20 -7.16 -5.02 -7.90
CA GLU A 20 -8.53 -5.53 -8.06
C GLU A 20 -8.51 -6.99 -8.49
N HIS A 21 -7.68 -7.36 -9.46
CA HIS A 21 -7.50 -8.75 -9.87
C HIS A 21 -7.03 -9.64 -8.70
N ARG A 22 -6.07 -9.16 -7.89
CA ARG A 22 -5.62 -9.89 -6.70
C ARG A 22 -6.70 -10.09 -5.64
N LEU A 23 -7.57 -9.10 -5.45
CA LEU A 23 -8.69 -9.23 -4.52
C LEU A 23 -9.76 -10.19 -5.04
N GLN A 24 -10.07 -10.12 -6.34
CA GLN A 24 -11.01 -11.04 -6.98
C GLN A 24 -10.57 -12.51 -6.88
N GLN A 25 -9.25 -12.78 -6.89
CA GLN A 25 -8.73 -14.14 -6.66
C GLN A 25 -9.00 -14.68 -5.25
N ARG A 26 -9.16 -13.81 -4.24
CA ARG A 26 -9.45 -14.22 -2.86
C ARG A 26 -10.95 -14.37 -2.62
N MET A 27 -11.75 -13.50 -3.21
CA MET A 27 -13.19 -13.47 -3.06
C MET A 27 -13.78 -12.77 -4.29
N ASP A 28 -14.76 -13.40 -4.95
CA ASP A 28 -15.42 -12.78 -6.08
C ASP A 28 -16.47 -11.77 -5.61
N HIS A 29 -16.09 -10.49 -5.59
CA HIS A 29 -16.93 -9.41 -5.14
C HIS A 29 -18.15 -9.18 -6.04
N ASP A 30 -18.13 -9.64 -7.31
CA ASP A 30 -19.28 -9.55 -8.21
C ASP A 30 -20.37 -10.54 -7.75
N VAL A 31 -19.98 -11.79 -7.49
CA VAL A 31 -20.88 -12.86 -7.03
C VAL A 31 -21.51 -12.53 -5.68
N TYR A 32 -20.74 -11.95 -4.76
CA TYR A 32 -21.26 -11.55 -3.44
C TYR A 32 -21.91 -10.16 -3.40
N GLY A 33 -21.98 -9.43 -4.52
CA GLY A 33 -22.59 -8.10 -4.57
C GLY A 33 -21.83 -7.03 -3.76
N LEU A 34 -20.51 -7.16 -3.62
CA LEU A 34 -19.64 -6.25 -2.86
C LEU A 34 -18.82 -5.31 -3.74
N ARG A 35 -18.98 -5.37 -5.08
CA ARG A 35 -18.19 -4.55 -5.99
C ARG A 35 -18.51 -3.06 -5.82
N PRO A 36 -17.51 -2.22 -5.46
CA PRO A 36 -17.74 -0.79 -5.34
C PRO A 36 -17.77 -0.09 -6.71
N ASN A 37 -18.39 1.09 -6.76
CA ASN A 37 -18.42 1.97 -7.93
C ASN A 37 -17.11 2.77 -8.14
N HIS A 38 -16.15 2.65 -7.22
CA HIS A 38 -14.85 3.31 -7.28
C HIS A 38 -13.73 2.28 -7.45
N ARG A 39 -12.54 2.75 -7.84
CA ARG A 39 -11.34 1.92 -8.02
C ARG A 39 -10.64 1.65 -6.69
N PHE A 40 -9.80 0.63 -6.63
CA PHE A 40 -9.19 0.14 -5.39
C PHE A 40 -8.47 1.22 -4.56
N PHE A 41 -7.60 2.03 -5.16
CA PHE A 41 -6.80 3.02 -4.43
C PHE A 41 -7.55 4.31 -4.06
N GLN A 42 -8.84 4.41 -4.38
CA GLN A 42 -9.66 5.59 -4.12
C GLN A 42 -10.33 5.58 -2.74
N GLN A 43 -10.27 4.45 -2.02
CA GLN A 43 -10.84 4.28 -0.68
C GLN A 43 -10.05 3.23 0.11
N HIS A 44 -10.12 3.31 1.44
CA HIS A 44 -9.53 2.28 2.30
C HIS A 44 -10.27 0.95 2.17
N PRO A 45 -9.57 -0.17 1.94
CA PRO A 45 -10.20 -1.48 1.93
C PRO A 45 -10.56 -1.94 3.36
N THR A 46 -11.65 -2.68 3.48
CA THR A 46 -12.02 -3.38 4.72
C THR A 46 -11.12 -4.61 4.91
N VAL A 47 -10.62 -4.81 6.12
CA VAL A 47 -9.81 -5.98 6.48
C VAL A 47 -10.64 -6.90 7.37
N ASN A 48 -11.00 -8.07 6.84
CA ASN A 48 -11.73 -9.09 7.58
C ASN A 48 -11.41 -10.49 7.03
N ASP A 49 -10.96 -11.40 7.89
CA ASP A 49 -10.59 -12.76 7.50
C ASP A 49 -11.77 -13.75 7.48
N ALA A 50 -12.89 -13.42 8.12
CA ALA A 50 -14.05 -14.30 8.29
C ALA A 50 -15.20 -14.02 7.30
N LEU A 51 -15.31 -12.79 6.80
CA LEU A 51 -16.46 -12.32 6.02
C LEU A 51 -16.80 -13.24 4.84
N ALA A 52 -15.80 -13.63 4.04
CA ALA A 52 -16.03 -14.52 2.89
C ALA A 52 -16.67 -15.85 3.32
N ASN A 53 -16.17 -16.47 4.40
CA ASN A 53 -16.71 -17.73 4.90
C ASN A 53 -18.13 -17.58 5.45
N LEU A 54 -18.42 -16.45 6.11
CA LEU A 54 -19.75 -16.16 6.66
C LEU A 54 -20.79 -15.93 5.55
N LEU A 55 -20.38 -15.29 4.45
CA LEU A 55 -21.23 -15.11 3.27
C LEU A 55 -21.49 -16.44 2.57
N CYS A 56 -20.46 -17.27 2.35
CA CYS A 56 -20.63 -18.61 1.79
C CYS A 56 -21.58 -19.49 2.60
N ALA A 57 -21.51 -19.39 3.94
CA ALA A 57 -22.33 -20.19 4.84
C ALA A 57 -23.77 -19.67 4.99
N GLY A 58 -24.10 -18.50 4.41
CA GLY A 58 -25.41 -17.87 4.56
C GLY A 58 -25.67 -17.26 5.95
N LEU A 59 -24.63 -17.11 6.78
CA LEU A 59 -24.73 -16.49 8.11
C LEU A 59 -24.76 -14.96 8.06
N VAL A 60 -24.22 -14.39 6.98
CA VAL A 60 -24.31 -12.96 6.66
C VAL A 60 -24.94 -12.85 5.29
N THR A 61 -25.88 -11.92 5.14
CA THR A 61 -26.47 -11.57 3.85
C THR A 61 -26.22 -10.10 3.60
N VAL A 62 -25.62 -9.78 2.44
CA VAL A 62 -25.47 -8.41 1.97
C VAL A 62 -26.77 -7.99 1.29
N THR A 63 -27.21 -6.77 1.55
CA THR A 63 -28.47 -6.22 1.03
C THR A 63 -28.29 -4.75 0.68
N GLU A 64 -29.30 -4.16 0.03
CA GLU A 64 -29.30 -2.74 -0.34
C GLU A 64 -29.41 -1.81 0.87
N ASP A 65 -29.32 -0.51 0.62
CA ASP A 65 -29.52 0.50 1.66
C ASP A 65 -30.90 0.36 2.33
N VAL A 66 -30.91 0.59 3.64
CA VAL A 66 -32.13 0.69 4.45
C VAL A 66 -32.99 1.85 3.94
N GLU A 67 -34.27 1.57 3.67
CA GLU A 67 -35.28 2.57 3.30
C GLU A 67 -36.07 3.01 4.54
N CYS A 68 -36.61 2.06 5.30
CA CYS A 68 -37.27 2.34 6.57
C CYS A 68 -37.22 1.15 7.53
N LEU A 69 -37.44 1.45 8.81
CA LEU A 69 -37.63 0.45 9.87
C LEU A 69 -39.12 0.40 10.22
N THR A 70 -39.65 -0.80 10.38
CA THR A 70 -41.00 -1.02 10.92
C THR A 70 -40.89 -1.51 12.37
N SER A 71 -41.99 -2.00 12.95
CA SER A 71 -41.99 -2.55 14.30
C SER A 71 -41.15 -3.81 14.47
N ASP A 72 -40.98 -4.61 13.42
CA ASP A 72 -40.38 -5.95 13.48
C ASP A 72 -39.50 -6.29 12.28
N SER A 73 -39.30 -5.35 11.35
CA SER A 73 -38.54 -5.58 10.13
C SER A 73 -37.81 -4.35 9.60
N VAL A 74 -36.81 -4.62 8.77
CA VAL A 74 -36.06 -3.64 7.99
C VAL A 74 -36.51 -3.74 6.54
N VAL A 75 -37.02 -2.65 5.98
CA VAL A 75 -37.31 -2.54 4.55
C VAL A 75 -36.11 -1.88 3.87
N VAL A 76 -35.60 -2.54 2.84
CA VAL A 76 -34.49 -2.02 2.03
C VAL A 76 -35.01 -1.48 0.69
N LYS A 77 -34.20 -0.65 0.05
CA LYS A 77 -34.50 -0.14 -1.29
C LYS A 77 -34.81 -1.29 -2.25
N GLY A 78 -35.88 -1.13 -3.03
CA GLY A 78 -36.40 -2.18 -3.91
C GLY A 78 -37.48 -3.06 -3.26
N GLY A 79 -37.88 -2.75 -2.02
CA GLY A 79 -39.08 -3.30 -1.40
C GLY A 79 -38.91 -4.66 -0.70
N ARG A 80 -37.69 -5.20 -0.63
CA ARG A 80 -37.42 -6.40 0.18
C ARG A 80 -37.52 -6.05 1.67
N SER A 81 -38.03 -6.98 2.47
CA SER A 81 -38.16 -6.83 3.92
C SER A 81 -37.53 -8.01 4.64
N PHE A 82 -36.83 -7.72 5.74
CA PHE A 82 -36.14 -8.69 6.58
C PHE A 82 -36.59 -8.55 8.03
N PRO A 83 -37.04 -9.64 8.70
CA PRO A 83 -37.28 -9.62 10.14
C PRO A 83 -36.04 -9.17 10.91
N CYS A 84 -36.20 -8.30 11.91
CA CYS A 84 -35.09 -7.70 12.63
C CYS A 84 -35.44 -7.47 14.11
N ASP A 85 -34.76 -8.19 15.00
CA ASP A 85 -34.86 -7.99 16.45
C ASP A 85 -33.89 -6.91 16.94
N VAL A 86 -32.72 -6.79 16.29
CA VAL A 86 -31.64 -5.89 16.72
C VAL A 86 -31.05 -5.16 15.52
N PHE A 87 -31.12 -3.83 15.57
CA PHE A 87 -30.48 -2.95 14.59
C PHE A 87 -29.18 -2.36 15.16
N ILE A 88 -28.04 -2.66 14.52
CA ILE A 88 -26.72 -2.15 14.93
C ILE A 88 -26.21 -1.17 13.87
N SER A 89 -26.09 0.10 14.25
CA SER A 89 -25.59 1.16 13.37
C SER A 89 -24.06 1.26 13.42
N CYS A 90 -23.40 0.79 12.37
CA CYS A 90 -21.95 0.87 12.19
C CYS A 90 -21.53 2.03 11.25
N THR A 91 -22.18 3.20 11.37
CA THR A 91 -22.04 4.33 10.42
C THR A 91 -20.79 5.18 10.60
N GLY A 92 -19.98 4.89 11.62
CA GLY A 92 -18.73 5.59 11.94
C GLY A 92 -18.89 6.62 13.05
N TYR A 93 -17.91 7.51 13.18
CA TYR A 93 -17.84 8.50 14.26
C TYR A 93 -17.63 9.91 13.70
N SER A 94 -18.13 10.90 14.43
CA SER A 94 -17.72 12.30 14.29
C SER A 94 -16.71 12.66 15.39
N PHE A 95 -16.05 13.80 15.27
CA PHE A 95 -15.10 14.30 16.28
C PHE A 95 -15.36 15.78 16.57
N ASN A 96 -15.09 16.19 17.82
CA ASN A 96 -15.16 17.57 18.27
C ASN A 96 -14.18 17.80 19.44
N PHE A 97 -13.85 19.06 19.72
CA PHE A 97 -12.94 19.48 20.79
C PHE A 97 -13.67 20.36 21.82
N PRO A 98 -14.56 19.81 22.66
CA PRO A 98 -15.45 20.58 23.54
C PRO A 98 -14.72 21.40 24.61
N TYR A 99 -13.48 21.01 24.95
CA TYR A 99 -12.65 21.66 25.97
C TYR A 99 -11.60 22.61 25.38
N VAL A 100 -11.54 22.72 24.04
CA VAL A 100 -10.62 23.61 23.35
C VAL A 100 -11.38 24.89 23.01
N GLN A 101 -10.78 26.05 23.30
CA GLN A 101 -11.39 27.34 22.97
C GLN A 101 -11.71 27.41 21.47
N GLN A 102 -12.92 27.89 21.16
CA GLN A 102 -13.35 28.07 19.77
C GLN A 102 -12.36 28.96 19.02
N GLY A 103 -11.99 28.56 17.81
CA GLY A 103 -10.98 29.25 16.99
C GLY A 103 -9.59 28.62 17.05
N VAL A 104 -9.23 27.89 18.12
CA VAL A 104 -7.89 27.25 18.23
C VAL A 104 -7.74 26.08 17.25
N VAL A 105 -8.76 25.23 17.13
CA VAL A 105 -8.83 24.18 16.13
C VAL A 105 -10.11 24.35 15.32
N ASN A 106 -9.98 24.93 14.14
CA ASN A 106 -11.12 25.15 13.25
C ASN A 106 -11.43 23.87 12.47
N VAL A 107 -12.62 23.31 12.69
CA VAL A 107 -13.16 22.17 11.94
C VAL A 107 -14.35 22.66 11.13
N GLN A 108 -14.23 22.64 9.81
CA GLN A 108 -15.32 22.94 8.87
C GLN A 108 -15.64 21.68 8.07
N ASP A 109 -16.90 21.27 7.99
CA ASP A 109 -17.34 20.09 7.24
C ASP A 109 -16.53 18.81 7.56
N LYS A 110 -16.27 18.57 8.86
CA LYS A 110 -15.46 17.44 9.36
C LYS A 110 -14.01 17.45 8.84
N ARG A 111 -13.53 18.58 8.32
CA ARG A 111 -12.15 18.80 7.86
C ARG A 111 -11.46 19.77 8.81
N PRO A 112 -10.44 19.31 9.56
CA PRO A 112 -9.67 20.21 10.40
C PRO A 112 -8.74 21.07 9.52
N SER A 113 -8.68 22.37 9.81
CA SER A 113 -7.72 23.28 9.19
C SER A 113 -6.40 23.25 9.94
N LEU A 114 -5.65 22.15 9.76
CA LEU A 114 -4.37 21.91 10.41
C LEU A 114 -3.26 21.69 9.38
N TYR A 115 -2.18 22.47 9.49
CA TYR A 115 -0.94 22.28 8.76
C TYR A 115 -0.36 20.89 9.08
N LYS A 116 -0.19 20.08 8.02
CA LYS A 116 0.20 18.66 8.10
C LYS A 116 -0.61 17.82 9.10
N TYR A 117 -1.87 18.19 9.34
CA TYR A 117 -2.74 17.55 10.34
C TYR A 117 -2.23 17.65 11.80
N VAL A 118 -1.43 18.69 12.10
CA VAL A 118 -0.84 18.90 13.43
C VAL A 118 -1.09 20.31 13.96
N PHE A 119 -0.59 21.34 13.29
CA PHE A 119 -0.61 22.71 13.80
C PHE A 119 -1.77 23.52 13.23
N PRO A 120 -2.48 24.34 14.02
CA PRO A 120 -3.38 25.36 13.48
C PRO A 120 -2.64 26.32 12.54
N LEU A 121 -3.38 26.94 11.63
CA LEU A 121 -2.79 27.77 10.59
C LEU A 121 -2.13 29.03 11.15
N ASP A 122 -2.75 29.61 12.17
CA ASP A 122 -2.45 30.91 12.78
C ASP A 122 -1.72 30.80 14.13
N ARG A 123 -1.29 29.58 14.50
CA ARG A 123 -0.71 29.31 15.83
C ARG A 123 0.47 28.35 15.76
N ASP A 124 1.45 28.64 16.62
CA ASP A 124 2.68 27.84 16.78
C ASP A 124 2.82 27.28 18.21
N ASP A 125 1.86 27.60 19.08
CA ASP A 125 1.82 27.23 20.51
C ASP A 125 0.82 26.10 20.81
N ALA A 126 0.09 25.63 19.80
CA ALA A 126 -0.90 24.57 19.90
C ALA A 126 -0.69 23.52 18.81
N ALA A 127 -0.88 22.25 19.15
CA ALA A 127 -0.75 21.14 18.22
C ALA A 127 -1.74 20.03 18.55
N VAL A 128 -2.24 19.35 17.51
CA VAL A 128 -3.10 18.18 17.61
C VAL A 128 -2.31 16.96 17.13
N ILE A 129 -2.24 15.93 17.94
CA ILE A 129 -1.53 14.68 17.62
C ILE A 129 -2.55 13.58 17.38
N GLY A 130 -2.38 12.82 16.31
CA GLY A 130 -3.21 11.66 15.99
C GLY A 130 -4.53 11.98 15.27
N LEU A 131 -4.83 13.24 14.95
CA LEU A 131 -6.03 13.58 14.17
C LEU A 131 -5.79 13.35 12.67
N ILE A 132 -5.66 12.09 12.27
CA ILE A 132 -5.28 11.67 10.91
C ILE A 132 -5.72 10.24 10.61
N GLN A 133 -6.02 9.92 9.35
CA GLN A 133 -6.49 8.59 8.93
C GLN A 133 -5.55 7.97 7.88
N PRO A 134 -4.50 7.24 8.29
CA PRO A 134 -3.50 6.71 7.36
C PRO A 134 -3.91 5.38 6.70
N ILE A 135 -3.40 5.12 5.50
CA ILE A 135 -3.18 3.74 5.01
C ILE A 135 -1.93 3.20 5.73
N GLY A 136 -2.09 2.77 6.98
CA GLY A 136 -0.99 2.28 7.83
C GLY A 136 -1.32 2.37 9.31
N SER A 137 -0.33 2.18 10.18
CA SER A 137 -0.53 2.29 11.63
C SER A 137 -0.49 3.76 12.07
N ILE A 138 -1.44 4.15 12.92
CA ILE A 138 -1.50 5.49 13.52
C ILE A 138 -0.43 5.67 14.61
N ALA A 139 -0.03 4.61 15.32
CA ALA A 139 0.86 4.74 16.46
C ALA A 139 2.24 5.32 16.10
N PRO A 140 2.93 4.87 15.03
CA PRO A 140 4.15 5.52 14.57
C PRO A 140 3.96 6.94 14.06
N ILE A 141 2.80 7.22 13.45
CA ILE A 141 2.49 8.57 12.96
C ILE A 141 2.35 9.53 14.14
N ALA A 142 1.58 9.16 15.17
CA ALA A 142 1.40 9.97 16.36
C ALA A 142 2.73 10.19 17.11
N GLU A 143 3.59 9.16 17.16
CA GLU A 143 4.95 9.28 17.71
C GLU A 143 5.82 10.26 16.91
N MET A 144 5.78 10.18 15.59
CA MET A 144 6.52 11.09 14.70
C MET A 144 6.02 12.53 14.81
N GLN A 145 4.69 12.72 14.85
CA GLN A 145 4.05 14.01 15.11
C GLN A 145 4.50 14.58 16.47
N ALA A 146 4.47 13.77 17.53
CA ALA A 146 4.91 14.19 18.85
C ALA A 146 6.39 14.63 18.88
N ARG A 147 7.27 13.90 18.17
CA ARG A 147 8.69 14.29 18.01
C ARG A 147 8.85 15.63 17.32
N TRP A 148 8.07 15.88 16.27
CA TRP A 148 8.11 17.16 15.56
C TRP A 148 7.60 18.29 16.45
N VAL A 149 6.43 18.11 17.07
CA VAL A 149 5.80 19.08 17.98
C VAL A 149 6.73 19.47 19.13
N ALA A 150 7.33 18.49 19.80
CA ALA A 150 8.26 18.75 20.90
C ALA A 150 9.47 19.59 20.46
N ARG A 151 9.95 19.42 19.22
CA ARG A 151 11.05 20.23 18.68
C ARG A 151 10.62 21.64 18.32
N VAL A 152 9.42 21.81 17.77
CA VAL A 152 8.84 23.13 17.48
C VAL A 152 8.68 23.92 18.76
N PHE A 153 8.02 23.35 19.77
CA PHE A 153 7.83 24.03 21.07
C PHE A 153 9.15 24.29 21.81
N ALA A 154 10.18 23.49 21.57
CA ALA A 154 11.52 23.73 22.12
C ALA A 154 12.36 24.75 21.31
N GLY A 155 11.81 25.35 20.24
CA GLY A 155 12.54 26.28 19.36
C GLY A 155 13.67 25.62 18.57
N ARG A 156 13.59 24.31 18.32
CA ARG A 156 14.60 23.50 17.60
C ARG A 156 14.19 23.11 16.18
N CYS A 157 13.02 23.58 15.74
CA CYS A 157 12.45 23.36 14.42
C CYS A 157 11.42 24.47 14.19
N ASP A 158 11.61 25.28 13.15
CA ASP A 158 10.71 26.40 12.87
C ASP A 158 9.53 25.95 12.01
N LEU A 159 8.37 26.57 12.25
CA LEU A 159 7.23 26.44 11.35
C LEU A 159 7.36 27.46 10.20
N PRO A 160 6.93 27.09 8.98
CA PRO A 160 6.86 28.04 7.90
C PRO A 160 5.81 29.12 8.18
N ASN A 161 5.87 30.21 7.42
CA ASN A 161 4.92 31.30 7.59
C ASN A 161 3.48 30.85 7.25
N GLU A 162 2.49 31.65 7.64
CA GLU A 162 1.07 31.29 7.45
C GLU A 162 0.71 31.04 5.98
N THR A 163 1.25 31.85 5.06
CA THR A 163 1.00 31.73 3.62
C THR A 163 1.49 30.38 3.09
N GLU A 164 2.72 30.01 3.42
CA GLU A 164 3.31 28.72 3.04
C GLU A 164 2.54 27.53 3.63
N ARG A 165 2.09 27.65 4.89
CA ARG A 165 1.23 26.63 5.53
C ARG A 165 -0.09 26.46 4.77
N ARG A 166 -0.72 27.58 4.39
CA ARG A 166 -1.99 27.60 3.64
C ARG A 166 -1.83 26.96 2.27
N GLU A 167 -0.78 27.34 1.54
CA GLU A 167 -0.46 26.78 0.23
C GLU A 167 -0.20 25.26 0.30
N ASP A 168 0.54 24.78 1.29
CA ASP A 168 0.74 23.33 1.50
C ASP A 168 -0.59 22.60 1.73
N MET A 169 -1.45 23.17 2.57
CA MET A 169 -2.77 22.60 2.86
C MET A 169 -3.66 22.55 1.61
N GLU A 170 -3.69 23.62 0.81
CA GLU A 170 -4.46 23.67 -0.44
C GLU A 170 -3.94 22.66 -1.47
N ARG A 171 -2.61 22.58 -1.63
CA ARG A 171 -1.95 21.60 -2.49
C ARG A 171 -2.32 20.18 -2.06
N LYS A 172 -2.20 19.85 -0.77
CA LYS A 172 -2.57 18.54 -0.24
C LYS A 172 -4.05 18.24 -0.43
N ARG A 173 -4.95 19.20 -0.15
CA ARG A 173 -6.40 19.04 -0.39
C ARG A 173 -6.68 18.72 -1.87
N LYS A 174 -5.98 19.36 -2.81
CA LYS A 174 -6.11 19.09 -4.25
C LYS A 174 -5.59 17.70 -4.63
N GLU A 175 -4.44 17.28 -4.09
CA GLU A 175 -3.89 15.94 -4.31
C GLU A 175 -4.82 14.85 -3.77
N MET A 176 -5.36 15.06 -2.57
CA MET A 176 -6.28 14.13 -1.91
C MET A 176 -7.60 13.99 -2.67
N ARG A 177 -8.21 15.10 -3.11
CA ARG A 177 -9.43 15.09 -3.95
C ARG A 177 -9.24 14.37 -5.28
N ARG A 178 -8.04 14.42 -5.86
CA ARG A 178 -7.75 13.70 -7.12
C ARG A 178 -7.64 12.20 -6.91
N ARG A 179 -7.21 11.78 -5.72
CA ARG A 179 -6.92 10.37 -5.43
C ARG A 179 -8.10 9.64 -4.82
N TYR A 180 -8.76 10.23 -3.83
CA TYR A 180 -9.81 9.57 -3.07
C TYR A 180 -11.19 9.96 -3.59
N PHE A 181 -12.12 9.00 -3.52
CA PHE A 181 -13.53 9.26 -3.82
C PHE A 181 -14.12 10.24 -2.79
N GLU A 182 -14.89 11.21 -3.27
CA GLU A 182 -15.47 12.24 -2.41
C GLU A 182 -16.51 11.62 -1.47
N SER A 183 -16.23 11.65 -0.18
CA SER A 183 -17.14 11.19 0.87
C SER A 183 -16.87 11.96 2.16
N ASP A 184 -17.92 12.14 2.95
CA ASP A 184 -17.85 12.65 4.33
C ASP A 184 -16.93 11.82 5.25
N LYS A 185 -16.70 10.55 4.90
CA LYS A 185 -15.78 9.66 5.63
C LYS A 185 -14.32 9.92 5.25
N HIS A 186 -14.08 10.63 4.14
CA HIS A 186 -12.76 10.85 3.55
C HIS A 186 -12.24 12.28 3.69
N THR A 187 -12.01 12.73 4.93
CA THR A 187 -11.58 14.11 5.21
C THR A 187 -10.10 14.27 5.60
N MET A 188 -9.42 13.21 6.04
CA MET A 188 -8.09 13.28 6.67
C MET A 188 -7.14 12.14 6.24
N GLN A 189 -7.30 11.64 5.01
CA GLN A 189 -6.52 10.51 4.53
C GLN A 189 -5.05 10.89 4.28
N VAL A 190 -4.15 9.97 4.58
CA VAL A 190 -2.74 10.07 4.17
C VAL A 190 -2.14 8.72 3.79
N ASP A 191 -1.14 8.77 2.90
CA ASP A 191 -0.22 7.65 2.71
C ASP A 191 0.77 7.63 3.87
N TYR A 192 0.83 6.52 4.60
CA TYR A 192 1.74 6.36 5.75
C TYR A 192 3.19 6.72 5.40
N LEU A 193 3.71 6.15 4.30
CA LEU A 193 5.11 6.35 3.89
C LEU A 193 5.44 7.81 3.60
N LYS A 194 4.64 8.46 2.74
CA LYS A 194 4.88 9.85 2.35
C LYS A 194 4.78 10.79 3.53
N TYR A 195 3.81 10.56 4.42
CA TYR A 195 3.65 11.38 5.62
C TYR A 195 4.83 11.22 6.58
N MET A 196 5.24 9.98 6.86
CA MET A 196 6.37 9.69 7.73
C MET A 196 7.68 10.26 7.15
N ASP A 197 7.90 10.15 5.84
CA ASP A 197 9.06 10.70 5.15
C ASP A 197 9.07 12.24 5.18
N GLU A 198 7.91 12.87 5.01
CA GLU A 198 7.75 14.31 5.10
C GLU A 198 8.08 14.84 6.50
N ILE A 199 7.47 14.28 7.56
CA ILE A 199 7.70 14.75 8.93
C ILE A 199 9.12 14.41 9.41
N SER A 200 9.63 13.21 9.07
CA SER A 200 11.01 12.84 9.41
C SER A 200 12.06 13.74 8.74
N SER A 201 11.77 14.27 7.54
CA SER A 201 12.63 15.25 6.89
C SER A 201 12.66 16.57 7.65
N LEU A 202 11.53 17.04 8.18
CA LEU A 202 11.47 18.26 9.01
C LEU A 202 12.26 18.11 10.32
N ILE A 203 12.25 16.91 10.91
CA ILE A 203 13.00 16.61 12.14
C ILE A 203 14.49 16.33 11.86
N GLY A 204 14.84 15.95 10.63
CA GLY A 204 16.19 15.50 10.26
C GLY A 204 16.50 14.05 10.65
N CYS A 205 15.47 13.19 10.74
CA CYS A 205 15.61 11.75 11.00
C CYS A 205 15.17 10.87 9.82
N HIS A 206 15.10 11.44 8.61
CA HIS A 206 14.74 10.71 7.41
C HIS A 206 15.80 9.63 7.11
N PRO A 207 15.40 8.34 6.93
CA PRO A 207 16.34 7.28 6.62
C PRO A 207 16.84 7.43 5.18
N ASN A 208 18.16 7.51 4.99
CA ASN A 208 18.76 7.56 3.66
C ASN A 208 19.42 6.21 3.32
N PRO A 209 18.84 5.36 2.46
CA PRO A 209 19.47 4.08 2.10
C PRO A 209 20.82 4.23 1.39
N ALA A 210 21.05 5.33 0.66
CA ALA A 210 22.27 5.54 -0.12
C ALA A 210 23.52 5.63 0.76
N GLN A 211 23.38 6.09 2.01
CA GLN A 211 24.50 6.16 2.96
C GLN A 211 25.10 4.78 3.27
N TYR A 212 24.31 3.72 3.12
CA TYR A 212 24.73 2.36 3.42
C TYR A 212 25.14 1.58 2.16
N LEU A 213 24.96 2.13 0.96
CA LEU A 213 25.13 1.37 -0.28
C LEU A 213 26.55 0.81 -0.46
N LEU A 214 27.57 1.56 -0.03
CA LEU A 214 28.98 1.15 -0.10
C LEU A 214 29.42 0.33 1.12
N SER A 215 28.92 0.65 2.33
CA SER A 215 29.34 0.01 3.57
C SER A 215 28.62 -1.31 3.86
N ASP A 216 27.31 -1.36 3.59
CA ASP A 216 26.44 -2.52 3.79
C ASP A 216 25.29 -2.51 2.76
N PRO A 217 25.55 -2.98 1.53
CA PRO A 217 24.54 -3.00 0.47
C PRO A 217 23.33 -3.87 0.81
N GLN A 218 23.49 -4.89 1.67
CA GLN A 218 22.38 -5.75 2.09
C GLN A 218 21.41 -4.97 2.97
N PHE A 219 21.92 -4.18 3.92
CA PHE A 219 21.10 -3.32 4.76
C PHE A 219 20.48 -2.17 3.96
N ALA A 220 21.23 -1.55 3.04
CA ALA A 220 20.71 -0.54 2.12
C ALA A 220 19.51 -1.07 1.32
N PHE A 221 19.65 -2.27 0.74
CA PHE A 221 18.56 -2.92 0.02
C PHE A 221 17.38 -3.28 0.92
N ARG A 222 17.63 -3.71 2.17
CA ARG A 222 16.58 -3.97 3.16
C ARG A 222 15.80 -2.70 3.51
N LEU A 223 16.45 -1.56 3.65
CA LEU A 223 15.76 -0.27 3.87
C LEU A 223 14.97 0.18 2.64
N TYR A 224 15.50 -0.06 1.44
CA TYR A 224 14.88 0.41 0.19
C TYR A 224 13.68 -0.46 -0.25
N ALA A 225 13.81 -1.78 -0.15
CA ALA A 225 12.88 -2.77 -0.71
C ALA A 225 12.21 -3.65 0.37
N GLY A 226 12.65 -3.59 1.62
CA GLY A 226 12.04 -4.33 2.73
C GLY A 226 10.79 -3.64 3.29
N PRO A 227 10.17 -4.22 4.34
CA PRO A 227 9.05 -3.60 5.01
C PRO A 227 9.48 -2.29 5.66
N ASN A 228 8.76 -1.20 5.40
CA ASN A 228 8.99 0.05 6.12
C ASN A 228 8.47 -0.09 7.55
N VAL A 229 9.41 -0.28 8.46
CA VAL A 229 9.17 -0.39 9.89
C VAL A 229 9.56 0.91 10.58
N PRO A 230 8.84 1.33 11.63
CA PRO A 230 9.05 2.63 12.26
C PRO A 230 10.45 2.81 12.86
N TYR A 231 11.15 1.71 13.16
CA TYR A 231 12.54 1.72 13.61
C TYR A 231 13.48 2.44 12.63
N ALA A 232 13.16 2.47 11.33
CA ALA A 232 13.96 3.15 10.32
C ALA A 232 14.13 4.65 10.63
N TYR A 233 13.10 5.29 11.18
CA TYR A 233 13.12 6.71 11.56
C TYR A 233 13.81 7.00 12.91
N ARG A 234 14.47 5.98 13.48
CA ARG A 234 15.32 6.05 14.67
C ARG A 234 16.77 5.64 14.37
N LEU A 235 17.13 5.44 13.10
CA LEU A 235 18.51 5.12 12.69
C LEU A 235 19.46 6.32 12.82
N ASN A 236 18.95 7.51 12.51
CA ASN A 236 19.71 8.76 12.45
C ASN A 236 18.86 9.92 12.98
N GLY A 237 19.52 11.07 13.16
CA GLY A 237 18.89 12.29 13.62
C GLY A 237 18.67 12.34 15.15
N PRO A 238 17.85 13.29 15.62
CA PRO A 238 17.62 13.47 17.05
C PRO A 238 16.88 12.28 17.65
N ASN A 239 17.32 11.86 18.84
CA ASN A 239 16.78 10.71 19.56
C ASN A 239 16.90 9.39 18.77
N ALA A 240 18.00 9.21 18.03
CA ALA A 240 18.37 7.93 17.43
C ALA A 240 18.45 6.83 18.50
N TRP A 241 18.17 5.60 18.10
CA TRP A 241 18.16 4.44 18.98
C TRP A 241 19.19 3.40 18.51
N GLU A 242 20.14 3.05 19.36
CA GLU A 242 21.20 2.08 19.06
C GLU A 242 20.65 0.72 18.61
N GLY A 243 19.51 0.30 19.17
CA GLY A 243 18.85 -0.95 18.81
C GLY A 243 18.08 -0.92 17.49
N ALA A 244 17.98 0.24 16.81
CA ALA A 244 17.15 0.39 15.61
C ALA A 244 17.58 -0.55 14.48
N ARG A 245 18.88 -0.66 14.22
CA ARG A 245 19.41 -1.55 13.17
C ARG A 245 19.10 -3.02 13.47
N ALA A 246 19.46 -3.49 14.67
CA ALA A 246 19.17 -4.85 15.10
C ALA A 246 17.66 -5.16 15.09
N ALA A 247 16.83 -4.17 15.45
CA ALA A 247 15.39 -4.30 15.37
C ALA A 247 14.91 -4.49 13.92
N ILE A 248 15.45 -3.75 12.94
CA ILE A 248 15.12 -3.89 11.50
C ILE A 248 15.55 -5.26 10.98
N ASP A 249 16.76 -5.69 11.32
CA ASP A 249 17.31 -6.97 10.85
C ASP A 249 16.49 -8.16 11.36
N ASN A 250 16.05 -8.09 12.61
CA ASN A 250 15.33 -9.18 13.27
C ASN A 250 13.79 -9.14 13.07
N VAL A 251 13.24 -8.21 12.25
CA VAL A 251 11.78 -8.09 12.03
C VAL A 251 11.19 -9.42 11.57
N GLY A 252 11.80 -10.05 10.56
CA GLY A 252 11.29 -11.28 9.97
C GLY A 252 11.25 -12.46 10.96
N GLU A 253 12.19 -12.50 11.91
CA GLU A 253 12.18 -13.50 12.98
C GLU A 253 11.07 -13.20 13.99
N ARG A 254 10.98 -11.95 14.48
CA ARG A 254 10.00 -11.56 15.51
C ARG A 254 8.56 -11.76 15.06
N VAL A 255 8.26 -11.56 13.78
CA VAL A 255 6.92 -11.82 13.23
C VAL A 255 6.61 -13.33 13.18
N LYS A 256 7.60 -14.16 12.85
CA LYS A 256 7.41 -15.62 12.69
C LYS A 256 7.44 -16.38 14.01
N ARG A 257 8.20 -15.90 14.99
CA ARG A 257 8.41 -16.56 16.29
C ARG A 257 7.10 -16.89 17.02
N PRO A 258 6.12 -15.97 17.19
CA PRO A 258 4.85 -16.31 17.84
C PRO A 258 3.97 -17.26 17.01
N LEU A 259 4.13 -17.27 15.67
CA LEU A 259 3.38 -18.17 14.79
C LEU A 259 3.94 -19.60 14.80
N LYS A 260 5.23 -19.77 15.10
CA LYS A 260 5.92 -21.06 15.06
C LYS A 260 5.76 -21.80 16.40
N ASN A 261 4.54 -22.27 16.68
CA ASN A 261 4.25 -23.02 17.91
C ASN A 261 4.81 -24.47 17.92
N ARG A 262 5.19 -25.01 16.76
CA ARG A 262 5.76 -26.36 16.64
C ARG A 262 6.91 -26.38 15.66
N GLU A 263 7.99 -27.08 16.04
CA GLU A 263 9.06 -27.40 15.11
C GLU A 263 8.67 -28.60 14.23
N CYS A 264 8.50 -28.36 12.93
CA CYS A 264 8.31 -29.44 11.97
C CYS A 264 9.66 -30.03 11.58
N ARG A 265 9.85 -31.34 11.80
CA ARG A 265 10.97 -32.10 11.21
C ARG A 265 10.78 -32.18 9.69
N MET A 266 11.31 -31.19 8.98
CA MET A 266 11.29 -31.15 7.53
C MET A 266 12.41 -32.04 6.96
N ARG A 267 12.06 -33.07 6.19
CA ARG A 267 13.05 -33.86 5.42
C ARG A 267 13.82 -32.92 4.48
N LYS A 268 15.12 -33.19 4.24
CA LYS A 268 16.01 -32.31 3.43
C LYS A 268 15.41 -31.90 2.07
N HIS A 269 14.69 -32.80 1.40
CA HIS A 269 14.05 -32.54 0.09
C HIS A 269 12.72 -31.76 0.18
N LYS A 270 12.03 -31.75 1.34
CA LYS A 270 10.79 -30.98 1.58
C LYS A 270 11.03 -29.59 2.14
N ARG A 271 12.27 -29.25 2.52
CA ARG A 271 12.62 -27.84 2.69
C ARG A 271 12.38 -27.19 1.33
N ARG A 272 11.34 -26.36 1.20
CA ARG A 272 11.22 -25.38 0.10
C ARG A 272 12.54 -24.61 0.10
N GLY A 273 13.47 -25.08 -0.70
CA GLY A 273 14.85 -24.64 -0.64
C GLY A 273 14.98 -23.33 -1.39
N ARG A 274 16.01 -22.56 -1.05
CA ARG A 274 16.52 -21.48 -1.90
C ARG A 274 16.61 -21.94 -3.37
N MET A 275 16.90 -23.22 -3.63
CA MET A 275 16.98 -23.77 -4.98
C MET A 275 15.67 -23.68 -5.80
N ASN A 276 14.48 -23.86 -5.23
CA ASN A 276 13.22 -23.69 -5.99
C ASN A 276 12.92 -22.21 -6.25
N GLU A 277 13.23 -21.33 -5.30
CA GLU A 277 13.13 -19.88 -5.51
C GLU A 277 14.14 -19.41 -6.56
N TRP A 278 15.39 -19.87 -6.49
CA TRP A 278 16.43 -19.58 -7.47
C TRP A 278 16.10 -20.17 -8.84
N PHE A 279 15.55 -21.38 -8.92
CA PHE A 279 15.11 -21.98 -10.19
C PHE A 279 13.98 -21.17 -10.81
N ARG A 280 12.94 -20.82 -10.04
CA ARG A 280 11.85 -19.96 -10.52
C ARG A 280 12.36 -18.57 -10.92
N TYR A 281 13.31 -18.03 -10.18
CA TYR A 281 13.89 -16.71 -10.46
C TYR A 281 14.82 -16.73 -11.68
N LEU A 282 15.62 -17.80 -11.85
CA LEU A 282 16.41 -18.04 -13.05
C LEU A 282 15.49 -18.27 -14.25
N SER A 283 14.44 -19.08 -14.12
CA SER A 283 13.52 -19.39 -15.21
C SER A 283 12.77 -18.14 -15.67
N LEU A 284 12.30 -17.30 -14.74
CA LEU A 284 11.69 -16.00 -15.07
C LEU A 284 12.66 -15.05 -15.78
N LYS A 285 13.92 -14.98 -15.33
CA LYS A 285 14.96 -14.18 -16.00
C LYS A 285 15.34 -14.75 -17.37
N TRP A 286 15.34 -16.07 -17.50
CA TRP A 286 15.61 -16.78 -18.74
C TRP A 286 14.51 -16.48 -19.78
N ILE A 287 13.25 -16.59 -19.36
CA ILE A 287 12.08 -16.22 -20.17
C ILE A 287 12.15 -14.76 -20.60
N ALA A 288 12.47 -13.84 -19.68
CA ALA A 288 12.60 -12.42 -19.99
C ALA A 288 13.75 -12.13 -20.98
N GLY A 289 14.89 -12.81 -20.83
CA GLY A 289 16.02 -12.68 -21.75
C GLY A 289 15.69 -13.15 -23.16
N TRP A 290 15.05 -14.31 -23.30
CA TRP A 290 14.60 -14.83 -24.59
C TRP A 290 13.51 -13.97 -25.23
N ALA A 291 12.57 -13.46 -24.43
CA ALA A 291 11.56 -12.51 -24.92
C ALA A 291 12.19 -11.22 -25.47
N ALA A 292 13.20 -10.67 -24.78
CA ALA A 292 13.93 -9.49 -25.25
C ALA A 292 14.75 -9.76 -26.51
N PHE A 293 15.39 -10.93 -26.61
CA PHE A 293 16.12 -11.37 -27.80
C PHE A 293 15.19 -11.51 -29.01
N LEU A 294 14.06 -12.19 -28.85
CA LEU A 294 13.03 -12.34 -29.87
C LEU A 294 12.49 -10.98 -30.35
N LEU A 295 12.23 -10.06 -29.41
CA LEU A 295 11.72 -8.72 -29.72
C LEU A 295 12.77 -7.86 -30.44
N SER A 296 14.05 -8.01 -30.10
CA SER A 296 15.17 -7.32 -30.77
C SER A 296 15.37 -7.83 -32.20
N ILE A 297 15.28 -9.14 -32.42
CA ILE A 297 15.34 -9.75 -33.77
C ILE A 297 14.16 -9.30 -34.62
N GLY A 298 12.95 -9.30 -34.05
CA GLY A 298 11.74 -8.83 -34.73
C GLY A 298 11.84 -7.36 -35.15
N LEU A 299 12.32 -6.49 -34.25
CA LEU A 299 12.56 -5.08 -34.56
C LEU A 299 13.64 -4.88 -35.61
N PHE A 300 14.74 -5.63 -35.53
CA PHE A 300 15.81 -5.57 -36.53
C PHE A 300 15.32 -5.96 -37.93
N ALA A 301 14.48 -7.00 -38.01
CA ALA A 301 13.86 -7.41 -39.28
C ALA A 301 12.87 -6.36 -39.83
N LEU A 302 12.10 -5.69 -38.96
CA LEU A 302 11.14 -4.64 -39.34
C LEU A 302 11.83 -3.34 -39.80
N CYS A 303 12.93 -2.95 -39.17
CA CYS A 303 13.64 -1.71 -39.48
C CYS A 303 14.61 -1.84 -40.66
N SER A 304 14.96 -3.06 -41.06
CA SER A 304 15.91 -3.33 -42.14
C SER A 304 15.16 -3.56 -43.46
N THR A 305 14.81 -2.49 -44.17
CA THR A 305 14.37 -2.60 -45.58
C THR A 305 15.38 -1.97 -46.53
N PRO A 306 15.72 -2.62 -47.67
CA PRO A 306 15.28 -3.93 -48.14
C PRO A 306 16.26 -5.07 -47.76
N LEU A 307 15.74 -6.13 -47.11
CA LEU A 307 16.45 -7.38 -46.85
C LEU A 307 16.30 -8.37 -48.02
N ALA A 308 17.35 -9.12 -48.33
CA ALA A 308 17.28 -10.20 -49.31
C ALA A 308 16.32 -11.32 -48.85
N PRO A 309 15.63 -12.04 -49.77
CA PRO A 309 14.64 -13.06 -49.41
C PRO A 309 15.21 -14.17 -48.50
N VAL A 310 16.48 -14.53 -48.70
CA VAL A 310 17.17 -15.56 -47.94
C VAL A 310 17.41 -15.11 -46.49
N THR A 311 17.80 -13.85 -46.26
CA THR A 311 18.02 -13.32 -44.91
C THR A 311 16.70 -13.10 -44.16
N TYR A 312 15.62 -12.77 -44.86
CA TYR A 312 14.30 -12.72 -44.25
C TYR A 312 13.84 -14.11 -43.80
N LEU A 313 13.98 -15.13 -44.65
CA LEU A 313 13.59 -16.50 -44.32
C LEU A 313 14.38 -17.07 -43.13
N THR A 314 15.68 -16.80 -43.04
CA THR A 314 16.50 -17.25 -41.90
C THR A 314 16.10 -16.55 -40.61
N LEU A 315 15.85 -15.24 -40.62
CA LEU A 315 15.40 -14.50 -39.43
C LEU A 315 14.04 -14.99 -38.92
N VAL A 316 13.08 -15.24 -39.82
CA VAL A 316 11.76 -15.79 -39.46
C VAL A 316 11.90 -17.20 -38.87
N THR A 317 12.78 -18.03 -39.44
CA THR A 317 13.00 -19.40 -38.94
C THR A 317 13.63 -19.38 -37.54
N VAL A 318 14.64 -18.53 -37.32
CA VAL A 318 15.28 -18.33 -36.00
C VAL A 318 14.28 -17.81 -34.96
N PHE A 319 13.40 -16.89 -35.35
CA PHE A 319 12.33 -16.38 -34.50
C PHE A 319 11.37 -17.50 -34.08
N LEU A 320 10.85 -18.27 -35.05
CA LEU A 320 9.90 -19.36 -34.76
C LEU A 320 10.52 -20.46 -33.88
N LEU A 321 11.75 -20.88 -34.14
CA LEU A 321 12.44 -21.87 -33.32
C LEU A 321 12.67 -21.38 -31.88
N SER A 322 13.10 -20.12 -31.73
CA SER A 322 13.32 -19.51 -30.41
C SER A 322 12.00 -19.31 -29.65
N PHE A 323 10.91 -19.01 -30.36
CA PHE A 323 9.57 -18.89 -29.78
C PHE A 323 9.01 -20.24 -29.32
N VAL A 324 9.16 -21.30 -30.12
CA VAL A 324 8.77 -22.67 -29.73
C VAL A 324 9.55 -23.14 -28.51
N PHE A 325 10.86 -22.85 -28.44
CA PHE A 325 11.68 -23.19 -27.28
C PHE A 325 11.22 -22.46 -26.00
N LEU A 326 10.83 -21.18 -26.11
CA LEU A 326 10.25 -20.42 -25.01
C LEU A 326 8.94 -21.05 -24.51
N LEU A 327 8.05 -21.45 -25.42
CA LEU A 327 6.78 -22.09 -25.07
C LEU A 327 6.98 -23.45 -24.40
N LEU A 328 7.86 -24.30 -24.93
CA LEU A 328 8.19 -25.60 -24.31
C LEU A 328 8.77 -25.43 -22.90
N TRP A 329 9.60 -24.42 -22.69
CA TRP A 329 10.13 -24.10 -21.37
C TRP A 329 9.05 -23.60 -20.41
N PHE A 330 8.07 -22.83 -20.92
CA PHE A 330 6.91 -22.39 -20.15
C PHE A 330 6.05 -23.57 -19.71
N ASP A 331 5.81 -24.52 -20.60
CA ASP A 331 5.02 -25.74 -20.34
C ASP A 331 5.69 -26.63 -19.28
N LEU A 332 7.01 -26.85 -19.41
CA LEU A 332 7.82 -27.56 -18.39
C LEU A 332 7.71 -26.90 -17.01
N GLN A 333 7.66 -25.57 -16.95
CA GLN A 333 7.48 -24.84 -15.71
C GLN A 333 6.07 -25.02 -15.14
N TYR A 334 5.05 -25.02 -16.00
CA TYR A 334 3.65 -25.18 -15.61
C TYR A 334 3.39 -26.58 -15.03
N ASP A 335 3.89 -27.62 -15.69
CA ASP A 335 3.79 -29.02 -15.25
C ASP A 335 4.48 -29.27 -13.90
N MET A 336 5.61 -28.58 -13.67
CA MET A 336 6.31 -28.66 -12.38
C MET A 336 5.58 -27.93 -11.24
N THR A 337 4.64 -27.03 -11.55
CA THR A 337 3.81 -26.34 -10.54
C THR A 337 2.50 -27.07 -10.24
N THR A 338 2.01 -27.93 -11.13
CA THR A 338 0.78 -28.73 -10.97
C THR A 338 1.01 -30.08 -10.27
N VAL A 339 2.26 -30.58 -10.22
CA VAL A 339 2.62 -31.86 -9.56
C VAL A 339 2.93 -31.72 -8.05
N LEU A 340 2.50 -30.64 -7.37
CA LEU A 340 2.75 -30.43 -5.93
C LEU A 340 1.53 -30.07 -5.10
#